data_AF-A0A524GE51-F1
#
_entry.id   AF-A0A524GE51-F1
#
_cell.length_a   1.000
_cell.length_b   1.000
_cell.length_c   1.000
_cell.angle_alpha   90.00
_cell.angle_beta   90.00
_cell.angle_gamma   90.00
#
_symmetry.space_group_name_H-M   'P 1'
#
loop_
_entity.id
_entity.type
_entity.pdbx_description
1 polymer ?
#
loop_
_entity_poly.entity_id
_entity_poly.type
_entity_poly.pdbx_seq_one_letter_code
_entity_poly.pdbx_strand_id
1 'polypeptide(L)'
;MSALETEYPEMGGTQVSSSTSFPQYVSYLFNFSLGLAGIIAFGIIVFSGIKILTSPDQADTIKDARTKIIGALLGIVILFSTYLILTAINPGILGGKLTDVKPTTGVYLTDINGKDHYIANSSTDVGFVATGIKFISPPSELSAVYNETDVKTENPQQSFSGRSIYFLWNKPGIYLYPEVNYVGRPLYLNTSASSLTSYNFNDKASSLQFKNSSSTAASSGLCEPTYAALLFTEDAYKGQCDFLYNPQIEVKDLSVKYLYFPPIGIKKLSSFYLFKNYYCPHPGNLVNAGNVTFYDRIDCKGNKFSEPITAQDSVYKGEITDRFDGSFDGTRDPVESNILSFEINGNFGVILNTEKNMAGRCQLFTKPTDTNCIRTLKGEYVYGDAVGEDGEIIRLYRVKSYLIFSAQ
;
A
#
# COMPACT_ATOMS: atom_id res chain seq x y z
N MET A 1 19.48 -43.63 -26.70
CA MET A 1 18.54 -42.82 -27.50
C MET A 1 18.93 -41.36 -27.31
N SER A 2 19.83 -40.84 -28.16
CA SER A 2 20.14 -39.41 -28.19
C SER A 2 19.04 -38.70 -28.97
N ALA A 3 18.15 -38.03 -28.24
CA ALA A 3 17.18 -37.13 -28.83
C ALA A 3 17.91 -35.84 -29.27
N LEU A 4 17.53 -35.34 -30.44
CA LEU A 4 18.02 -34.15 -31.15
C LEU A 4 18.44 -32.99 -30.22
N GLU A 5 19.72 -32.88 -29.90
CA GLU A 5 20.32 -31.60 -29.53
C GLU A 5 20.75 -30.92 -30.83
N THR A 6 20.00 -29.89 -31.23
CA THR A 6 20.42 -29.04 -32.35
C THR A 6 21.52 -28.14 -31.83
N GLU A 7 22.74 -28.32 -32.33
CA GLU A 7 23.86 -27.45 -31.97
C GLU A 7 23.61 -26.07 -32.59
N TYR A 8 23.35 -25.08 -31.74
CA TYR A 8 23.09 -23.70 -32.17
C TYR A 8 24.41 -22.98 -32.46
N PRO A 9 24.48 -22.11 -33.48
CA PRO A 9 25.69 -21.36 -33.78
C PRO A 9 25.98 -20.35 -32.66
N GLU A 10 27.26 -20.06 -32.42
CA GLU A 10 27.67 -19.03 -31.45
C GLU A 10 27.28 -17.63 -31.94
N MET A 11 26.53 -16.88 -31.12
CA MET A 11 26.12 -15.51 -31.45
C MET A 11 26.54 -14.56 -30.34
N GLY A 12 27.40 -13.58 -30.68
CA GLY A 12 27.86 -12.56 -29.74
C GLY A 12 28.55 -13.12 -28.49
N GLY A 13 29.34 -14.20 -28.63
CA GLY A 13 30.05 -14.84 -27.52
C GLY A 13 29.19 -15.69 -26.60
N THR A 14 27.92 -15.95 -26.95
CA THR A 14 26.98 -16.76 -26.17
C THR A 14 26.68 -18.08 -26.88
N GLN A 15 26.85 -19.19 -26.16
CA GLN A 15 26.49 -20.55 -26.57
C GLN A 15 25.25 -21.00 -25.79
N VAL A 16 24.25 -21.55 -26.47
CA VAL A 16 23.01 -22.04 -25.85
C VAL A 16 23.07 -23.55 -25.69
N SER A 17 22.82 -24.04 -24.48
CA SER A 17 22.74 -25.46 -24.13
C SER A 17 21.53 -25.73 -23.24
N SER A 18 21.32 -27.00 -22.86
CA SER A 18 20.25 -27.44 -21.97
C SER A 18 20.30 -26.85 -20.55
N SER A 19 21.40 -26.19 -20.17
CA SER A 19 21.58 -25.53 -18.87
C SER A 19 21.63 -24.00 -18.94
N THR A 20 21.27 -23.39 -20.07
CA THR A 20 21.32 -21.93 -20.24
C THR A 20 20.22 -21.23 -19.44
N SER A 21 20.58 -20.19 -18.69
CA SER A 21 19.61 -19.39 -17.93
C SER A 21 18.72 -18.55 -18.85
N PHE A 22 17.50 -18.22 -18.40
CA PHE A 22 16.56 -17.38 -19.17
C PHE A 22 17.20 -16.06 -19.68
N PRO A 23 17.94 -15.29 -18.87
CA PRO A 23 18.60 -14.07 -19.34
C PRO A 23 19.63 -14.33 -20.45
N GLN A 24 20.45 -15.37 -20.33
CA GLN A 24 21.43 -15.74 -21.36
C GLN A 24 20.75 -16.13 -22.67
N TYR A 25 19.62 -16.84 -22.60
CA TYR A 25 18.85 -17.20 -23.79
C TYR A 25 18.26 -15.97 -24.50
N VAL A 26 17.77 -14.99 -23.73
CA VAL A 26 17.28 -13.71 -24.28
C VAL A 26 18.41 -12.92 -24.94
N SER A 27 19.61 -12.86 -24.32
CA SER A 27 20.78 -12.20 -24.93
C SER A 27 21.17 -12.87 -26.26
N TYR A 28 21.16 -14.20 -26.31
CA TYR A 28 21.44 -14.96 -27.53
C TYR A 28 20.46 -14.61 -28.66
N LEU A 29 19.16 -14.63 -28.38
CA LEU A 29 18.11 -14.35 -29.36
C LEU A 29 18.18 -12.91 -29.89
N PHE A 30 18.53 -11.97 -29.02
CA PHE A 30 18.74 -10.57 -29.41
C PHE A 30 19.94 -10.42 -30.34
N ASN A 31 21.10 -10.99 -29.99
CA ASN A 31 22.31 -10.97 -30.83
C ASN A 31 22.09 -11.67 -32.18
N PHE A 32 21.36 -12.78 -32.18
CA PHE A 32 20.98 -13.49 -33.40
C PHE A 32 20.12 -12.62 -34.32
N SER A 33 19.10 -11.96 -33.76
CA SER A 33 18.21 -11.06 -34.51
C SER A 33 18.97 -9.87 -35.11
N LEU A 34 19.96 -9.34 -34.40
CA LEU A 34 20.82 -8.25 -34.85
C LEU A 34 21.70 -8.67 -36.04
N GLY A 35 22.30 -9.86 -35.97
CA GLY A 35 23.06 -10.45 -37.06
C GLY A 35 22.20 -10.69 -38.31
N LEU A 36 21.00 -11.26 -38.12
CA LEU A 36 20.06 -11.51 -39.21
C LEU A 36 19.61 -10.20 -39.89
N ALA A 37 19.29 -9.18 -39.11
CA ALA A 37 18.91 -7.87 -39.64
C ALA A 37 20.05 -7.21 -40.43
N GLY A 38 21.30 -7.37 -39.99
CA GLY A 38 22.48 -6.90 -40.72
C GLY A 38 22.62 -7.54 -42.11
N ILE A 39 22.42 -8.85 -42.21
CA ILE A 39 22.45 -9.59 -43.49
C ILE A 39 21.35 -9.09 -44.43
N ILE A 40 20.13 -8.92 -43.92
CA ILE A 40 18.99 -8.43 -44.71
C ILE A 40 19.27 -7.01 -45.22
N ALA A 41 19.74 -6.11 -44.36
CA ALA A 41 20.06 -4.75 -44.74
C ALA A 41 21.17 -4.69 -45.80
N PHE A 42 22.22 -5.50 -45.64
CA PHE A 42 23.28 -5.63 -46.64
C PHE A 42 22.74 -6.09 -48.01
N GLY A 43 21.89 -7.12 -48.03
CA GLY A 43 21.26 -7.62 -49.26
C GLY A 43 20.41 -6.55 -49.97
N ILE A 44 19.62 -5.77 -49.22
CA ILE A 44 18.82 -4.66 -49.77
C ILE A 44 19.72 -3.59 -50.38
N ILE A 45 20.82 -3.23 -49.72
CA ILE A 45 21.76 -2.21 -50.20
C ILE A 45 22.44 -2.66 -51.49
N VAL A 46 22.95 -3.90 -51.54
CA VAL A 46 23.62 -4.45 -52.73
C VAL A 46 22.66 -4.53 -53.91
N PHE A 47 21.47 -5.11 -53.71
CA PHE A 47 20.48 -5.25 -54.79
C PHE A 47 20.00 -3.89 -55.31
N SER A 48 19.74 -2.94 -54.41
CA SER A 48 19.34 -1.57 -54.80
C SER A 48 20.47 -0.82 -55.51
N GLY A 49 21.73 -1.04 -55.11
CA GLY A 49 22.91 -0.48 -55.78
C GLY A 49 23.05 -0.98 -57.22
N ILE A 50 22.92 -2.30 -57.45
CA ILE A 50 22.93 -2.89 -58.80
C ILE A 50 21.78 -2.33 -59.64
N LYS A 51 20.58 -2.17 -59.06
CA LYS A 51 19.40 -1.63 -59.76
C LYS A 51 19.63 -0.20 -60.26
N ILE A 52 20.34 0.63 -59.50
CA ILE A 52 20.69 2.00 -59.91
C ILE A 52 21.68 1.99 -61.08
N LEU A 53 22.69 1.11 -61.05
CA LEU A 53 23.72 1.03 -62.10
C LEU A 53 23.19 0.47 -63.43
N THR A 54 22.16 -0.38 -63.38
CA THR A 54 21.63 -1.08 -64.56
C THR A 54 20.42 -0.39 -65.20
N SER A 55 19.86 0.66 -64.58
CA SER A 55 18.64 1.36 -65.05
C SER A 55 18.81 2.89 -65.15
N PRO A 56 19.77 3.42 -65.92
CA PRO A 56 20.13 4.84 -65.92
C PRO A 56 19.03 5.80 -66.43
N ASP A 57 18.11 5.30 -67.24
CA ASP A 57 17.06 6.01 -67.97
C ASP A 57 15.64 5.82 -67.38
N GLN A 58 15.52 5.08 -66.27
CA GLN A 58 14.26 4.88 -65.55
C GLN A 58 14.26 5.62 -64.20
N ALA A 59 13.83 6.88 -64.22
CA ALA A 59 13.83 7.75 -63.04
C ALA A 59 13.08 7.18 -61.83
N ASP A 60 11.93 6.52 -62.06
CA ASP A 60 11.13 5.90 -60.99
C ASP A 60 11.85 4.73 -60.33
N THR A 61 12.55 3.90 -61.13
CA THR A 61 13.32 2.76 -60.65
C THR A 61 14.49 3.19 -59.77
N ILE A 62 15.18 4.27 -60.14
CA ILE A 62 16.26 4.87 -59.36
C ILE A 62 15.72 5.45 -58.05
N LYS A 63 14.56 6.12 -58.09
CA LYS A 63 13.92 6.71 -56.91
C LYS A 63 13.54 5.63 -55.89
N ASP A 64 12.90 4.54 -56.31
CA ASP A 64 12.56 3.39 -55.45
C ASP A 64 13.80 2.77 -54.80
N ALA A 65 14.87 2.54 -55.57
CA ALA A 65 16.11 1.97 -55.05
C ALA A 65 16.76 2.87 -53.98
N ARG A 66 16.76 4.20 -54.17
CA ARG A 66 17.26 5.14 -53.16
C ARG A 66 16.43 5.11 -51.88
N THR A 67 15.10 5.05 -51.99
CA THR A 67 14.22 4.91 -50.82
C THR A 67 14.53 3.64 -50.03
N LYS A 68 14.77 2.51 -50.72
CA LYS A 68 15.14 1.24 -50.08
C LYS A 68 16.50 1.31 -49.36
N ILE A 69 17.50 1.95 -49.96
CA ILE A 69 18.81 2.17 -49.32
C ILE A 69 18.66 3.03 -48.06
N ILE A 70 17.91 4.14 -48.14
CA ILE A 70 17.67 5.02 -46.99
C ILE A 70 16.92 4.26 -45.89
N GLY A 71 15.91 3.47 -46.23
CA GLY A 71 15.18 2.63 -45.29
C GLY A 71 16.07 1.59 -44.59
N ALA A 72 16.95 0.91 -45.34
CA ALA A 72 17.90 -0.04 -44.77
C ALA A 72 18.91 0.64 -43.82
N LEU A 73 19.43 1.81 -44.19
CA LEU A 73 20.34 2.60 -43.35
C LEU A 73 19.64 3.08 -42.06
N LEU A 74 18.41 3.59 -42.15
CA LEU A 74 17.62 3.97 -40.99
C LEU A 74 17.36 2.77 -40.08
N GLY A 75 17.05 1.60 -40.64
CA GLY A 75 16.90 0.37 -39.88
C GLY A 75 18.16 -0.01 -39.10
N ILE A 76 19.34 0.07 -39.74
CA ILE A 76 20.63 -0.16 -39.07
C ILE A 76 20.86 0.84 -37.93
N VAL A 77 20.59 2.13 -38.17
CA VAL A 77 20.74 3.18 -37.14
C VAL A 77 19.82 2.91 -35.95
N ILE A 78 18.58 2.49 -36.17
CA ILE A 78 17.63 2.16 -35.09
C ILE A 78 18.11 0.94 -34.29
N LEU A 79 18.58 -0.11 -34.98
CA LEU A 79 19.12 -1.31 -34.33
C LEU A 79 20.36 -1.00 -33.48
N PHE A 80 21.30 -0.23 -34.04
CA PHE A 80 22.50 0.19 -33.32
C PHE A 80 22.16 1.09 -32.13
N SER A 81 21.21 2.00 -32.29
CA SER A 81 20.73 2.86 -31.20
C SER A 81 20.07 2.05 -30.08
N THR A 82 19.28 1.04 -30.43
CA THR A 82 18.66 0.12 -29.47
C THR A 82 19.71 -0.66 -28.68
N TYR A 83 20.76 -1.14 -29.36
CA TYR A 83 21.90 -1.79 -28.72
C TYR A 83 22.61 -0.86 -27.73
N LEU A 84 22.87 0.40 -28.12
CA LEU A 84 23.49 1.39 -27.24
C LEU A 84 22.63 1.73 -26.02
N ILE A 85 21.31 1.88 -26.19
CA ILE A 85 20.40 2.17 -25.06
C ILE A 85 20.39 1.01 -24.06
N LEU A 86 20.27 -0.23 -24.55
CA LEU A 86 20.23 -1.41 -23.69
C LEU A 86 21.55 -1.58 -22.91
N THR A 87 22.68 -1.41 -23.59
CA THR A 87 24.01 -1.50 -22.96
C THR A 87 24.30 -0.34 -22.01
N ALA A 88 23.76 0.86 -22.27
CA ALA A 88 23.90 2.02 -21.40
C ALA A 88 23.05 1.92 -20.12
N ILE A 89 21.83 1.37 -20.20
CA ILE A 89 20.97 1.16 -19.02
C ILE A 89 21.52 0.05 -18.14
N ASN A 90 21.88 -1.10 -18.75
CA ASN A 90 22.46 -2.21 -18.00
C ASN A 90 23.30 -3.11 -18.94
N PRO A 91 24.64 -3.06 -18.86
CA PRO A 91 25.51 -3.89 -19.69
C PRO A 91 25.34 -5.40 -19.43
N GLY A 92 24.70 -5.77 -18.31
CA GLY A 92 24.35 -7.15 -17.96
C GLY A 92 23.25 -7.79 -18.81
N ILE A 93 22.45 -7.00 -19.56
CA ILE A 93 21.33 -7.52 -20.36
C ILE A 93 21.79 -8.31 -21.60
N LEU A 94 22.98 -7.99 -22.14
CA LEU A 94 23.44 -8.53 -23.43
C LEU A 94 24.72 -9.38 -23.33
N GLY A 95 25.19 -9.72 -22.14
CA GLY A 95 26.36 -10.58 -21.98
C GLY A 95 27.16 -10.42 -20.69
N GLY A 96 26.83 -9.45 -19.82
CA GLY A 96 27.41 -9.43 -18.48
C GLY A 96 26.85 -10.58 -17.63
N LYS A 97 27.72 -11.26 -16.88
CA LYS A 97 27.28 -12.13 -15.78
C LYS A 97 26.34 -11.27 -14.93
N LEU A 98 25.07 -11.66 -14.81
CA LEU A 98 24.20 -11.07 -13.80
C LEU A 98 24.91 -11.30 -12.47
N THR A 99 25.42 -10.22 -11.89
CA THR A 99 26.01 -10.29 -10.57
C THR A 99 24.92 -10.84 -9.66
N ASP A 100 25.18 -11.97 -9.00
CA ASP A 100 24.25 -12.48 -8.00
C ASP A 100 23.96 -11.36 -7.02
N VAL A 101 22.73 -10.84 -7.08
CA VAL A 101 22.30 -9.77 -6.18
C VAL A 101 22.25 -10.39 -4.81
N LYS A 102 23.28 -10.12 -4.01
CA LYS A 102 23.28 -10.57 -2.62
C LYS A 102 22.11 -9.88 -1.94
N PRO A 103 21.21 -10.63 -1.29
CA PRO A 103 20.14 -10.01 -0.52
C PRO A 103 20.76 -9.07 0.51
N THR A 104 20.17 -7.90 0.68
CA THR A 104 20.60 -6.89 1.65
C THR A 104 19.79 -6.95 2.95
N THR A 105 18.71 -7.72 2.96
CA THR A 105 17.79 -7.87 4.09
C THR A 105 17.36 -9.32 4.27
N GLY A 106 16.95 -9.68 5.48
CA GLY A 106 16.50 -11.03 5.86
C GLY A 106 17.57 -11.82 6.62
N VAL A 107 17.46 -13.15 6.56
CA VAL A 107 18.33 -14.08 7.30
C VAL A 107 18.76 -15.25 6.42
N TYR A 108 19.94 -15.80 6.69
CA TYR A 108 20.31 -17.15 6.27
C TYR A 108 20.07 -18.12 7.41
N LEU A 109 19.47 -19.26 7.12
CA LEU A 109 19.43 -20.41 8.02
C LEU A 109 20.48 -21.42 7.56
N THR A 110 21.37 -21.81 8.46
CA THR A 110 22.41 -22.81 8.17
C THR A 110 21.86 -24.19 8.53
N ASP A 111 21.90 -25.14 7.60
CA ASP A 111 21.44 -26.52 7.85
C ASP A 111 22.47 -27.39 8.60
N ILE A 112 22.13 -28.65 8.87
CA ILE A 112 23.01 -29.61 9.55
C ILE A 112 24.32 -29.91 8.79
N ASN A 113 24.38 -29.63 7.48
CA ASN A 113 25.54 -29.84 6.64
C ASN A 113 26.37 -28.54 6.48
N GLY A 114 25.98 -27.46 7.14
CA GLY A 114 26.63 -26.16 7.03
C GLY A 114 26.26 -25.36 5.79
N LYS A 115 25.19 -25.73 5.06
CA LYS A 115 24.72 -24.97 3.89
C LYS A 115 23.75 -23.87 4.34
N ASP A 116 23.99 -22.66 3.85
CA ASP A 116 23.13 -21.50 4.09
C ASP A 116 21.94 -21.45 3.13
N HIS A 117 20.74 -21.27 3.68
CA HIS A 117 19.48 -21.11 2.94
C HIS A 117 18.91 -19.71 3.23
N TYR A 118 18.71 -18.91 2.18
CA TYR A 118 18.17 -17.55 2.34
C TYR A 118 16.67 -17.57 2.61
N ILE A 119 16.25 -16.85 3.66
CA ILE A 119 14.86 -16.66 4.03
C ILE A 119 14.55 -15.16 4.00
N ALA A 120 13.76 -14.74 3.01
CA ALA A 120 13.34 -13.35 2.80
C ALA A 120 12.08 -12.98 3.59
N ASN A 121 11.16 -13.94 3.76
CA ASN A 121 9.81 -13.73 4.28
C ASN A 121 9.39 -14.90 5.19
N SER A 122 8.22 -14.80 5.80
CA SER A 122 7.61 -15.87 6.59
C SER A 122 7.52 -17.17 5.79
N SER A 123 8.03 -18.26 6.36
CA SER A 123 7.87 -19.62 5.85
C SER A 123 7.22 -20.49 6.92
N THR A 124 6.15 -21.19 6.58
CA THR A 124 5.44 -22.09 7.51
C THR A 124 6.17 -23.42 7.70
N ASP A 125 6.94 -23.84 6.70
CA ASP A 125 7.87 -24.97 6.75
C ASP A 125 9.12 -24.58 5.95
N VAL A 126 10.30 -24.85 6.49
CA VAL A 126 11.57 -24.60 5.80
C VAL A 126 12.11 -25.85 5.13
N GLY A 127 11.58 -27.04 5.43
CA GLY A 127 11.94 -28.31 4.77
C GLY A 127 13.31 -28.88 5.17
N PHE A 128 13.99 -28.29 6.16
CA PHE A 128 15.27 -28.77 6.69
C PHE A 128 15.42 -28.40 8.17
N VAL A 129 16.37 -29.04 8.86
CA VAL A 129 16.73 -28.71 10.24
C VAL A 129 17.80 -27.62 10.22
N ALA A 130 17.45 -26.43 10.72
CA ALA A 130 18.39 -25.33 10.89
C ALA A 130 19.20 -25.50 12.18
N THR A 131 20.51 -25.34 12.09
CA THR A 131 21.47 -25.37 13.21
C THR A 131 22.04 -24.00 13.55
N GLY A 132 21.88 -23.03 12.65
CA GLY A 132 22.35 -21.65 12.85
C GLY A 132 21.50 -20.63 12.11
N ILE A 133 21.63 -19.36 12.52
CA ILE A 133 21.11 -18.21 11.78
C ILE A 133 22.25 -17.24 11.51
N LYS A 134 22.15 -16.54 10.39
CA LYS A 134 22.97 -15.38 10.09
C LYS A 134 22.10 -14.25 9.59
N PHE A 135 22.05 -13.17 10.34
CA PHE A 135 21.33 -11.96 9.95
C PHE A 135 22.08 -11.24 8.83
N ILE A 136 21.34 -10.84 7.81
CA ILE A 136 21.84 -10.04 6.70
C ILE A 136 21.39 -8.59 6.87
N SER A 137 20.17 -8.40 7.37
CA SER A 137 19.64 -7.09 7.74
C SER A 137 20.52 -6.40 8.81
N PRO A 138 20.68 -5.07 8.72
CA PRO A 138 21.32 -4.28 9.77
C PRO A 138 20.71 -4.56 11.15
N PRO A 139 21.51 -4.63 12.24
CA PRO A 139 20.98 -4.82 13.59
C PRO A 139 19.94 -3.77 14.01
N SER A 140 20.04 -2.54 13.49
CA SER A 140 19.07 -1.46 13.71
C SER A 140 17.69 -1.73 13.12
N GLU A 141 17.59 -2.63 12.13
CA GLU A 141 16.33 -3.06 11.53
C GLU A 141 15.66 -4.19 12.31
N LEU A 142 16.31 -4.81 13.30
CA LEU A 142 15.71 -5.88 14.09
C LEU A 142 15.34 -5.37 15.48
N SER A 143 14.05 -5.26 15.79
CA SER A 143 13.58 -4.80 17.10
C SER A 143 13.64 -5.89 18.17
N ALA A 144 13.25 -7.12 17.81
CA ALA A 144 13.17 -8.24 18.73
C ALA A 144 13.06 -9.57 17.96
N VAL A 145 13.36 -10.66 18.65
CA VAL A 145 13.14 -12.02 18.17
C VAL A 145 12.36 -12.77 19.23
N TYR A 146 11.38 -13.56 18.80
CA TYR A 146 10.49 -14.34 19.66
C TYR A 146 10.55 -15.81 19.26
N ASN A 147 10.49 -16.70 20.25
CA ASN A 147 10.39 -18.14 20.03
C ASN A 147 8.91 -18.58 19.85
N GLU A 148 8.67 -19.89 19.78
CA GLU A 148 7.34 -20.49 19.64
C GLU A 148 6.39 -20.23 20.83
N THR A 149 6.91 -19.84 22.00
CA THR A 149 6.12 -19.49 23.19
C THR A 149 5.97 -17.98 23.38
N ASP A 150 6.31 -17.19 22.36
CA ASP A 150 6.22 -15.72 22.37
C ASP A 150 7.09 -15.05 23.42
N VAL A 151 8.14 -15.73 23.87
CA VAL A 151 9.16 -15.19 24.76
C VAL A 151 10.21 -14.47 23.91
N LYS A 152 10.44 -13.20 24.23
CA LYS A 152 11.47 -12.38 23.59
C LYS A 152 12.86 -12.93 23.94
N THR A 153 13.69 -13.19 22.95
CA THR A 153 15.08 -13.63 23.16
C THR A 153 15.99 -12.45 23.48
N GLU A 154 16.88 -12.60 24.47
CA GLU A 154 17.82 -11.55 24.85
C GLU A 154 19.02 -11.44 23.90
N ASN A 155 19.41 -12.53 23.24
CA ASN A 155 20.52 -12.54 22.27
C ASN A 155 20.24 -13.52 21.10
N PRO A 156 19.65 -13.04 20.00
CA PRO A 156 19.36 -13.87 18.84
C PRO A 156 20.62 -14.31 18.06
N GLN A 157 21.84 -14.01 18.49
CA GLN A 157 23.06 -14.41 17.77
C GLN A 157 23.79 -15.62 18.38
N GLN A 158 23.32 -16.21 19.50
CA GLN A 158 24.11 -17.22 20.25
C GLN A 158 23.59 -18.67 20.22
N SER A 159 22.31 -18.94 20.02
CA SER A 159 21.79 -20.31 19.78
C SER A 159 20.29 -20.28 19.48
N PHE A 160 19.83 -21.10 18.55
CA PHE A 160 18.41 -21.29 18.28
C PHE A 160 18.00 -22.71 18.65
N SER A 161 17.06 -22.80 19.59
CA SER A 161 16.33 -24.02 19.90
C SER A 161 14.85 -23.65 19.90
N GLY A 162 14.07 -24.32 19.06
CA GLY A 162 12.65 -24.02 18.90
C GLY A 162 12.09 -24.54 17.59
N ARG A 163 10.76 -24.68 17.52
CA ARG A 163 10.05 -25.14 16.30
C ARG A 163 9.75 -23.99 15.34
N SER A 164 9.68 -22.76 15.85
CA SER A 164 9.37 -21.57 15.08
C SER A 164 10.00 -20.34 15.71
N ILE A 165 10.42 -19.40 14.88
CA ILE A 165 11.01 -18.12 15.32
C ILE A 165 10.26 -17.00 14.60
N TYR A 166 10.00 -15.93 15.32
CA TYR A 166 9.40 -14.72 14.77
C TYR A 166 10.37 -13.54 14.92
N PHE A 167 10.71 -12.91 13.79
CA PHE A 167 11.54 -11.72 13.74
C PHE A 167 10.65 -10.48 13.70
N LEU A 168 10.73 -9.65 14.74
CA LEU A 168 10.08 -8.35 14.77
C LEU A 168 11.02 -7.31 14.16
N TRP A 169 10.82 -7.00 12.89
CA TRP A 169 11.57 -5.96 12.20
C TRP A 169 11.15 -4.57 12.68
N ASN A 170 12.10 -3.66 12.84
CA ASN A 170 11.95 -2.25 13.17
C ASN A 170 11.51 -1.45 11.93
N LYS A 171 10.24 -1.63 11.55
CA LYS A 171 9.64 -0.94 10.40
C LYS A 171 8.70 0.18 10.85
N PRO A 172 8.56 1.26 10.08
CA PRO A 172 7.57 2.28 10.36
C PRO A 172 6.15 1.72 10.14
N GLY A 173 5.22 2.04 11.03
CA GLY A 173 3.85 1.52 11.06
C GLY A 173 3.27 1.51 12.47
N ILE A 174 2.32 0.60 12.70
CA ILE A 174 1.66 0.41 13.99
C ILE A 174 1.99 -0.97 14.56
N TYR A 175 2.16 -1.04 15.88
CA TYR A 175 2.44 -2.26 16.63
C TYR A 175 1.38 -2.42 17.70
N LEU A 176 0.56 -3.47 17.57
CA LEU A 176 -0.49 -3.80 18.52
C LEU A 176 0.03 -4.85 19.50
N TYR A 177 -0.03 -4.56 20.80
CA TYR A 177 0.49 -5.45 21.84
C TYR A 177 -0.65 -6.11 22.59
N PRO A 178 -0.52 -7.42 22.93
CA PRO A 178 -1.58 -8.16 23.60
C PRO A 178 -1.81 -7.70 25.05
N GLU A 179 -0.80 -7.12 25.68
CA GLU A 179 -0.85 -6.63 27.05
C GLU A 179 -0.54 -5.13 27.12
N VAL A 180 -0.87 -4.50 28.26
CA VAL A 180 -0.57 -3.09 28.51
C VAL A 180 0.95 -2.84 28.56
N ASN A 181 1.37 -1.59 28.41
CA ASN A 181 2.78 -1.17 28.45
C ASN A 181 3.68 -1.86 27.41
N TYR A 182 3.15 -2.18 26.23
CA TYR A 182 3.89 -2.77 25.11
C TYR A 182 4.47 -4.17 25.43
N VAL A 183 3.74 -4.96 26.21
CA VAL A 183 4.15 -6.29 26.63
C VAL A 183 3.59 -7.38 25.70
N GLY A 184 4.40 -8.41 25.45
CA GLY A 184 4.08 -9.54 24.58
C GLY A 184 4.59 -9.38 23.14
N ARG A 185 4.35 -10.40 22.30
CA ARG A 185 4.68 -10.35 20.87
C ARG A 185 3.68 -9.44 20.14
N PRO A 186 4.10 -8.32 19.54
CA PRO A 186 3.18 -7.43 18.87
C PRO A 186 2.81 -7.94 17.48
N LEU A 187 1.60 -7.59 17.04
CA LEU A 187 1.22 -7.61 15.64
C LEU A 187 1.65 -6.30 14.98
N TYR A 188 2.55 -6.38 14.00
CA TYR A 188 2.94 -5.24 13.16
C TYR A 188 2.03 -5.10 11.96
N LEU A 189 1.56 -3.88 11.69
CA LEU A 189 0.76 -3.55 10.52
C LEU A 189 1.22 -2.19 9.96
N ASN A 190 1.13 -2.05 8.64
CA ASN A 190 1.42 -0.79 7.92
C ASN A 190 0.31 -0.38 6.96
N THR A 191 -0.82 -1.07 7.01
CA THR A 191 -2.03 -0.84 6.22
C THR A 191 -3.24 -1.06 7.10
N SER A 192 -4.39 -0.51 6.71
CA SER A 192 -5.67 -0.72 7.41
C SER A 192 -6.07 -2.20 7.39
N ALA A 193 -6.69 -2.67 8.47
CA ALA A 193 -7.30 -3.99 8.51
C ALA A 193 -8.80 -3.87 8.82
N SER A 194 -9.63 -4.35 7.90
CA SER A 194 -11.09 -4.44 8.09
C SER A 194 -11.49 -5.54 9.08
N SER A 195 -10.58 -6.48 9.40
CA SER A 195 -10.73 -7.44 10.48
C SER A 195 -9.38 -7.95 10.95
N LEU A 196 -9.18 -8.02 12.27
CA LEU A 196 -8.00 -8.59 12.92
C LEU A 196 -8.08 -10.11 13.08
N THR A 197 -9.22 -10.73 12.77
CA THR A 197 -9.39 -12.19 12.77
C THR A 197 -8.41 -12.89 11.83
N SER A 198 -8.21 -12.33 10.63
CA SER A 198 -7.25 -12.85 9.64
C SER A 198 -5.79 -12.86 10.12
N TYR A 199 -5.47 -12.03 11.11
CA TYR A 199 -4.17 -11.95 11.76
C TYR A 199 -4.10 -12.75 13.07
N ASN A 200 -5.17 -13.47 13.43
CA ASN A 200 -5.34 -14.12 14.74
C ASN A 200 -5.08 -13.14 15.90
N PHE A 201 -5.59 -11.91 15.78
CA PHE A 201 -5.36 -10.84 16.76
C PHE A 201 -6.64 -10.07 17.15
N ASN A 202 -7.81 -10.61 16.78
CA ASN A 202 -9.10 -10.06 17.20
C ASN A 202 -9.21 -10.05 18.73
N ASP A 203 -9.64 -8.93 19.30
CA ASP A 203 -9.85 -8.76 20.75
C ASP A 203 -8.60 -9.07 21.59
N LYS A 204 -7.40 -8.99 21.01
CA LYS A 204 -6.15 -9.23 21.75
C LYS A 204 -5.46 -7.94 22.17
N ALA A 205 -5.58 -6.86 21.41
CA ALA A 205 -4.83 -5.64 21.65
C ALA A 205 -5.21 -4.99 22.99
N SER A 206 -4.19 -4.65 23.79
CA SER A 206 -4.32 -3.89 25.05
C SER A 206 -3.47 -2.61 25.06
N SER A 207 -2.42 -2.54 24.24
CA SER A 207 -1.64 -1.32 24.00
C SER A 207 -1.17 -1.21 22.56
N LEU A 208 -0.72 -0.02 22.16
CA LEU A 208 -0.45 0.33 20.76
C LEU A 208 0.72 1.31 20.65
N GLN A 209 1.68 1.02 19.76
CA GLN A 209 2.80 1.91 19.48
C GLN A 209 2.81 2.31 18.00
N PHE A 210 2.91 3.61 17.73
CA PHE A 210 3.27 4.12 16.41
C PHE A 210 4.80 4.18 16.28
N LYS A 211 5.33 3.71 15.16
CA LYS A 211 6.72 3.95 14.76
C LYS A 211 6.74 4.72 13.45
N ASN A 212 7.30 5.92 13.47
CA ASN A 212 7.44 6.76 12.27
C ASN A 212 8.84 6.61 11.66
N SER A 213 8.98 6.94 10.38
CA SER A 213 10.22 6.69 9.61
C SER A 213 11.40 7.60 9.98
N SER A 214 11.17 8.65 10.78
CA SER A 214 12.22 9.62 11.16
C SER A 214 11.77 10.50 12.33
N SER A 215 12.70 10.76 13.26
CA SER A 215 12.56 11.67 14.40
C SER A 215 13.19 13.05 14.14
N THR A 216 13.64 13.31 12.91
CA THR A 216 14.42 14.50 12.52
C THR A 216 13.60 15.70 12.06
N ALA A 217 12.27 15.58 11.95
CA ALA A 217 11.39 16.66 11.46
C ALA A 217 11.23 17.85 12.41
N ALA A 218 11.52 17.70 13.70
CA ALA A 218 11.28 18.76 14.68
C ALA A 218 12.18 20.00 14.48
N SER A 219 13.29 19.89 13.75
CA SER A 219 14.25 20.98 13.53
C SER A 219 14.36 21.46 12.08
N SER A 220 13.73 20.79 11.10
CA SER A 220 13.90 21.09 9.67
C SER A 220 12.71 21.79 9.00
N GLY A 221 11.56 21.94 9.67
CA GLY A 221 10.36 22.53 9.07
C GLY A 221 9.74 21.71 7.93
N LEU A 222 10.22 20.48 7.70
CA LEU A 222 9.72 19.58 6.67
C LEU A 222 8.50 18.80 7.19
N CYS A 223 7.43 18.78 6.40
CA CYS A 223 6.21 18.03 6.70
C CYS A 223 6.45 16.53 6.50
N GLU A 224 6.80 15.80 7.55
CA GLU A 224 6.88 14.35 7.48
C GLU A 224 5.52 13.71 7.82
N PRO A 225 5.01 12.80 6.98
CA PRO A 225 3.79 12.08 7.28
C PRO A 225 4.00 11.18 8.50
N THR A 226 3.12 11.31 9.46
CA THR A 226 3.12 10.47 10.66
C THR A 226 1.91 9.55 10.67
N TYR A 227 2.07 8.35 11.22
CA TYR A 227 0.96 7.42 11.31
C TYR A 227 -0.07 7.90 12.33
N ALA A 228 -1.34 7.78 11.92
CA ALA A 228 -2.50 7.93 12.76
C ALA A 228 -3.44 6.74 12.51
N ALA A 229 -4.27 6.42 13.49
CA ALA A 229 -5.18 5.29 13.42
C ALA A 229 -6.56 5.60 13.97
N LEU A 230 -7.57 5.01 13.33
CA LEU A 230 -8.89 4.83 13.91
C LEU A 230 -9.05 3.39 14.36
N LEU A 231 -9.50 3.23 15.58
CA LEU A 231 -9.71 1.93 16.22
C LEU A 231 -11.20 1.63 16.29
N PHE A 232 -11.57 0.38 16.06
CA PHE A 232 -12.96 -0.07 16.01
C PHE A 232 -13.13 -1.38 16.77
N THR A 233 -14.19 -1.44 17.57
CA THR A 233 -14.48 -2.64 18.38
C THR A 233 -15.16 -3.76 17.61
N GLU A 234 -15.64 -3.49 16.40
CA GLU A 234 -16.20 -4.50 15.49
C GLU A 234 -15.45 -4.52 14.15
N ASP A 235 -15.67 -5.57 13.37
CA ASP A 235 -15.18 -5.70 12.00
C ASP A 235 -15.79 -4.63 11.07
N ALA A 236 -15.15 -4.45 9.91
CA ALA A 236 -15.56 -3.54 8.86
C ALA A 236 -15.71 -2.08 9.34
N TYR A 237 -14.84 -1.65 10.25
CA TYR A 237 -14.72 -0.28 10.75
C TYR A 237 -16.00 0.22 11.47
N LYS A 238 -16.55 -0.63 12.35
CA LYS A 238 -17.81 -0.41 13.08
C LYS A 238 -17.65 -0.55 14.61
N GLY A 239 -18.74 -0.36 15.34
CA GLY A 239 -18.79 -0.48 16.80
C GLY A 239 -18.39 0.82 17.50
N GLN A 240 -17.98 0.74 18.76
CA GLN A 240 -17.31 1.86 19.44
C GLN A 240 -15.97 2.16 18.76
N CYS A 241 -15.61 3.44 18.64
CA CYS A 241 -14.37 3.87 18.01
C CYS A 241 -13.53 4.84 18.84
N ASP A 242 -12.21 4.80 18.62
CA ASP A 242 -11.23 5.75 19.16
C ASP A 242 -10.33 6.27 18.03
N PHE A 243 -9.92 7.53 18.14
CA PHE A 243 -9.15 8.23 17.12
C PHE A 243 -7.80 8.69 17.66
N LEU A 244 -6.75 8.05 17.18
CA LEU A 244 -5.37 8.26 17.59
C LEU A 244 -4.63 9.03 16.49
N TYR A 245 -4.65 10.35 16.62
CA TYR A 245 -4.18 11.26 15.57
C TYR A 245 -2.76 11.82 15.80
N ASN A 246 -2.31 11.89 17.05
CA ASN A 246 -1.01 12.49 17.38
C ASN A 246 0.08 11.40 17.49
N PRO A 247 1.13 11.47 16.67
CA PRO A 247 2.19 10.46 16.61
C PRO A 247 3.10 10.39 17.85
N GLN A 248 3.02 11.37 18.75
CA GLN A 248 3.81 11.43 19.97
C GLN A 248 3.06 10.79 21.16
N ILE A 249 1.82 10.31 20.97
CA ILE A 249 1.06 9.70 22.06
C ILE A 249 1.55 8.27 22.32
N GLU A 250 1.94 8.02 23.56
CA GLU A 250 2.23 6.68 24.06
C GLU A 250 0.94 5.99 24.52
N VAL A 251 0.35 5.16 23.65
CA VAL A 251 -0.88 4.41 23.95
C VAL A 251 -0.53 3.12 24.71
N LYS A 252 -0.13 3.28 25.97
CA LYS A 252 0.24 2.17 26.87
C LYS A 252 -0.94 1.35 27.38
N ASP A 253 -2.17 1.87 27.30
CA ASP A 253 -3.38 1.18 27.77
C ASP A 253 -4.61 1.68 26.99
N LEU A 254 -5.21 0.82 26.16
CA LEU A 254 -6.38 1.14 25.33
C LEU A 254 -7.67 1.41 26.12
N SER A 255 -7.69 1.21 27.44
CA SER A 255 -8.78 1.63 28.30
C SER A 255 -8.66 3.08 28.78
N VAL A 256 -7.52 3.73 28.56
CA VAL A 256 -7.28 5.12 28.94
C VAL A 256 -7.72 6.07 27.83
N LYS A 257 -8.46 7.11 28.20
CA LYS A 257 -8.84 8.18 27.27
C LYS A 257 -7.63 9.08 26.98
N TYR A 258 -7.08 9.00 25.77
CA TYR A 258 -5.95 9.84 25.35
C TYR A 258 -6.36 11.14 24.66
N LEU A 259 -7.51 11.14 23.99
CA LEU A 259 -7.96 12.24 23.14
C LEU A 259 -9.47 12.48 23.31
N TYR A 260 -10.10 13.02 22.28
CA TYR A 260 -11.50 13.44 22.30
C TYR A 260 -12.50 12.28 22.33
N PHE A 261 -12.07 11.09 21.91
CA PHE A 261 -12.92 9.91 21.80
C PHE A 261 -12.94 9.10 23.09
N PRO A 262 -14.05 8.40 23.40
CA PRO A 262 -14.05 7.42 24.46
C PRO A 262 -13.07 6.28 24.12
N PRO A 263 -12.30 5.77 25.09
CA PRO A 263 -11.38 4.67 24.86
C PRO A 263 -12.15 3.41 24.49
N ILE A 264 -11.66 2.65 23.49
CA ILE A 264 -12.28 1.39 23.07
C ILE A 264 -12.21 0.31 24.16
N GLY A 265 -11.24 0.40 25.08
CA GLY A 265 -10.98 -0.62 26.10
C GLY A 265 -9.94 -1.65 25.66
N ILE A 266 -9.42 -2.40 26.65
CA ILE A 266 -8.50 -3.52 26.41
C ILE A 266 -9.24 -4.71 25.80
N LYS A 267 -8.55 -5.49 24.95
CA LYS A 267 -9.05 -6.76 24.41
C LYS A 267 -10.42 -6.65 23.73
N LYS A 268 -10.61 -5.55 22.99
CA LYS A 268 -11.85 -5.22 22.27
C LYS A 268 -11.63 -4.78 20.82
N LEU A 269 -10.38 -4.59 20.39
CA LEU A 269 -10.09 -4.12 19.04
C LEU A 269 -10.32 -5.22 18.02
N SER A 270 -11.18 -4.98 17.04
CA SER A 270 -11.50 -5.93 15.97
C SER A 270 -11.10 -5.43 14.58
N SER A 271 -11.16 -4.12 14.33
CA SER A 271 -10.66 -3.53 13.07
C SER A 271 -10.02 -2.17 13.30
N PHE A 272 -9.21 -1.71 12.34
CA PHE A 272 -8.58 -0.40 12.43
C PHE A 272 -8.28 0.18 11.05
N TYR A 273 -8.38 1.49 10.94
CA TYR A 273 -8.04 2.22 9.73
C TYR A 273 -6.75 3.02 9.97
N LEU A 274 -5.70 2.68 9.23
CA LEU A 274 -4.41 3.36 9.29
C LEU A 274 -4.33 4.39 8.16
N PHE A 275 -3.90 5.59 8.50
CA PHE A 275 -3.66 6.64 7.52
C PHE A 275 -2.44 7.45 7.91
N LYS A 276 -1.94 8.24 6.97
CA LYS A 276 -0.85 9.16 7.22
C LYS A 276 -1.42 10.56 7.39
N ASN A 277 -0.90 11.22 8.40
CA ASN A 277 -1.26 12.58 8.71
C ASN A 277 -0.04 13.49 8.57
N TYR A 278 -0.23 14.59 7.85
CA TYR A 278 0.79 15.61 7.64
C TYR A 278 0.55 16.75 8.63
N TYR A 279 1.33 16.78 9.71
CA TYR A 279 1.32 17.92 10.61
C TYR A 279 2.34 18.95 10.13
N CYS A 280 1.88 20.01 9.47
CA CYS A 280 2.73 21.11 9.00
C CYS A 280 2.51 22.36 9.88
N PRO A 281 3.49 22.76 10.72
CA PRO A 281 3.35 23.95 11.57
C PRO A 281 3.49 25.30 10.84
N HIS A 282 3.49 25.34 9.49
CA HIS A 282 3.62 26.60 8.75
C HIS A 282 2.25 27.19 8.35
N PRO A 283 1.95 28.46 8.71
CA PRO A 283 0.77 29.17 8.26
C PRO A 283 0.97 29.67 6.83
N GLY A 284 0.74 28.80 5.84
CA GLY A 284 0.50 29.19 4.45
C GLY A 284 -1.00 29.31 4.19
N ASN A 285 -1.39 30.14 3.22
CA ASN A 285 -2.79 30.39 2.86
C ASN A 285 -3.65 29.11 2.85
N LEU A 286 -4.84 29.17 3.46
CA LEU A 286 -5.82 28.09 3.50
C LEU A 286 -6.15 27.63 2.07
N VAL A 287 -5.48 26.58 1.59
CA VAL A 287 -5.84 25.93 0.33
C VAL A 287 -7.07 25.09 0.60
N ASN A 288 -8.16 25.34 -0.14
CA ASN A 288 -9.36 24.51 -0.09
C ASN A 288 -8.99 23.08 -0.53
N ALA A 289 -9.14 22.11 0.38
CA ALA A 289 -8.87 20.71 0.12
C ALA A 289 -10.11 19.97 -0.41
N GLY A 290 -11.30 20.57 -0.25
CA GLY A 290 -12.57 19.98 -0.63
C GLY A 290 -13.67 20.25 0.39
N ASN A 291 -14.73 19.45 0.35
CA ASN A 291 -15.80 19.49 1.35
C ASN A 291 -16.47 18.12 1.53
N VAL A 292 -17.23 18.00 2.62
CA VAL A 292 -18.21 16.94 2.81
C VAL A 292 -19.60 17.57 2.88
N THR A 293 -20.52 17.09 2.06
CA THR A 293 -21.88 17.63 1.97
C THR A 293 -22.90 16.58 2.39
N PHE A 294 -23.66 16.88 3.45
CA PHE A 294 -24.72 16.02 3.97
C PHE A 294 -26.08 16.42 3.42
N TYR A 295 -26.94 15.43 3.17
CA TYR A 295 -28.25 15.62 2.55
C TYR A 295 -29.38 14.97 3.36
N ASP A 296 -30.54 15.62 3.34
CA ASP A 296 -31.75 15.15 4.03
C ASP A 296 -32.57 14.10 3.25
N ARG A 297 -32.17 13.78 2.02
CA ARG A 297 -32.75 12.70 1.19
C ARG A 297 -31.66 11.76 0.71
N ILE A 298 -32.06 10.63 0.16
CA ILE A 298 -31.16 9.68 -0.52
C ILE A 298 -30.66 10.26 -1.85
N ASP A 299 -29.65 9.60 -2.43
CA ASP A 299 -29.01 9.94 -3.70
C ASP A 299 -28.40 11.34 -3.76
N CYS A 300 -27.99 11.89 -2.62
CA CYS A 300 -27.37 13.21 -2.49
C CYS A 300 -28.26 14.34 -3.05
N LYS A 301 -29.55 14.28 -2.66
CA LYS A 301 -30.60 15.22 -3.08
C LYS A 301 -31.24 15.91 -1.87
N GLY A 302 -32.05 16.92 -2.14
CA GLY A 302 -32.83 17.61 -1.12
C GLY A 302 -32.06 18.78 -0.49
N ASN A 303 -32.39 19.09 0.76
CA ASN A 303 -31.69 20.11 1.51
C ASN A 303 -30.30 19.59 1.90
N LYS A 304 -29.34 20.51 1.97
CA LYS A 304 -27.94 20.15 2.18
C LYS A 304 -27.23 21.09 3.14
N PHE A 305 -26.26 20.53 3.86
CA PHE A 305 -25.29 21.24 4.68
C PHE A 305 -23.89 20.79 4.24
N SER A 306 -22.94 21.72 4.12
CA SER A 306 -21.57 21.41 3.68
C SER A 306 -20.56 21.84 4.71
N GLU A 307 -19.66 20.93 5.05
CA GLU A 307 -18.48 21.21 5.86
C GLU A 307 -17.27 21.44 4.93
N PRO A 308 -16.79 22.69 4.76
CA PRO A 308 -15.61 22.98 3.97
C PRO A 308 -14.34 22.50 4.71
N ILE A 309 -13.40 21.92 3.98
CA ILE A 309 -12.18 21.32 4.54
C ILE A 309 -10.97 22.00 3.92
N THR A 310 -10.09 22.52 4.76
CA THR A 310 -8.84 23.16 4.33
C THR A 310 -7.67 22.18 4.44
N ALA A 311 -6.63 22.38 3.62
CA ALA A 311 -5.45 21.51 3.61
C ALA A 311 -4.62 21.55 4.91
N GLN A 312 -4.89 22.52 5.79
CA GLN A 312 -4.19 22.70 7.07
C GLN A 312 -4.87 21.94 8.21
N ASP A 313 -6.16 21.64 8.06
CA ASP A 313 -6.95 20.96 9.07
C ASP A 313 -7.03 19.46 8.75
N SER A 314 -6.31 18.66 9.52
CA SER A 314 -6.32 17.21 9.30
C SER A 314 -7.56 16.53 9.89
N VAL A 315 -8.33 17.23 10.74
CA VAL A 315 -9.45 16.67 11.51
C VAL A 315 -10.51 17.74 11.78
N TYR A 316 -11.76 17.46 11.41
CA TYR A 316 -12.94 18.25 11.74
C TYR A 316 -13.92 17.40 12.54
N LYS A 317 -14.44 17.93 13.62
CA LYS A 317 -15.49 17.28 14.42
C LYS A 317 -16.69 18.21 14.49
N GLY A 318 -17.87 17.67 14.22
CA GLY A 318 -19.12 18.41 14.34
C GLY A 318 -20.20 17.59 15.04
N GLU A 319 -21.13 18.30 15.66
CA GLU A 319 -22.38 17.72 16.13
C GLU A 319 -23.49 18.08 15.16
N ILE A 320 -24.35 17.11 14.88
CA ILE A 320 -25.53 17.35 14.08
C ILE A 320 -26.58 17.91 15.03
N THR A 321 -26.64 19.24 15.08
CA THR A 321 -27.71 19.97 15.75
C THR A 321 -28.88 20.12 14.79
N ASP A 322 -30.10 20.37 15.28
CA ASP A 322 -31.35 20.49 14.49
C ASP A 322 -31.35 21.67 13.49
N ARG A 323 -30.19 22.26 13.19
CA ARG A 323 -30.00 23.33 12.21
C ARG A 323 -29.95 22.76 10.80
N PHE A 324 -31.08 22.23 10.33
CA PHE A 324 -31.45 22.35 8.91
C PHE A 324 -32.23 23.67 8.72
N ASP A 325 -31.58 24.76 9.10
CA ASP A 325 -32.07 26.12 8.90
C ASP A 325 -31.80 26.51 7.46
N GLY A 326 -32.86 26.44 6.65
CA GLY A 326 -32.97 27.23 5.42
C GLY A 326 -33.79 28.52 5.60
N SER A 327 -34.29 28.83 6.81
CA SER A 327 -34.92 30.13 7.13
C SER A 327 -35.20 30.31 8.63
N PHE A 328 -34.94 31.53 9.11
CA PHE A 328 -35.34 32.13 10.39
C PHE A 328 -36.88 32.28 10.54
N ASP A 329 -37.61 31.18 10.53
CA ASP A 329 -39.02 31.16 10.89
C ASP A 329 -39.25 29.90 11.73
N GLY A 330 -39.31 30.11 13.05
CA GLY A 330 -39.40 29.07 14.08
C GLY A 330 -40.77 28.42 14.17
N THR A 331 -41.37 28.00 13.05
CA THR A 331 -42.70 27.36 13.06
C THR A 331 -42.77 26.05 12.28
N ARG A 332 -41.83 25.13 12.54
CA ARG A 332 -42.03 23.69 12.29
C ARG A 332 -41.35 22.89 13.40
N ASP A 333 -42.01 21.81 13.84
CA ASP A 333 -41.42 20.85 14.76
C ASP A 333 -40.01 20.45 14.28
N PRO A 334 -39.01 20.33 15.17
CA PRO A 334 -37.65 19.95 14.79
C PRO A 334 -37.69 18.55 14.18
N VAL A 335 -37.58 18.48 12.86
CA VAL A 335 -37.29 17.23 12.17
C VAL A 335 -35.90 16.85 12.65
N GLU A 336 -35.83 15.88 13.56
CA GLU A 336 -34.57 15.22 13.92
C GLU A 336 -33.73 15.06 12.66
N SER A 337 -32.52 15.61 12.71
CA SER A 337 -31.59 15.80 11.60
C SER A 337 -31.35 14.53 10.75
N ASN A 338 -32.24 14.28 9.80
CA ASN A 338 -32.30 13.09 8.96
C ASN A 338 -31.25 13.12 7.85
N ILE A 339 -29.96 13.09 8.21
CA ILE A 339 -28.93 12.83 7.20
C ILE A 339 -29.20 11.45 6.61
N LEU A 340 -29.52 11.40 5.33
CA LEU A 340 -29.87 10.18 4.60
C LEU A 340 -28.86 9.80 3.54
N SER A 341 -28.04 10.75 3.09
CA SER A 341 -26.93 10.52 2.16
C SER A 341 -25.91 11.64 2.30
N PHE A 342 -24.70 11.45 1.76
CA PHE A 342 -23.67 12.48 1.79
C PHE A 342 -22.64 12.31 0.68
N GLU A 343 -21.96 13.40 0.34
CA GLU A 343 -20.89 13.44 -0.65
C GLU A 343 -19.54 13.72 0.00
N ILE A 344 -18.51 13.01 -0.47
CA ILE A 344 -17.11 13.28 -0.11
C ILE A 344 -16.41 13.86 -1.33
N ASN A 345 -16.21 15.17 -1.34
CA ASN A 345 -15.52 15.89 -2.40
C ASN A 345 -14.10 16.20 -1.97
N GLY A 346 -13.23 15.18 -2.02
CA GLY A 346 -11.82 15.27 -1.67
C GLY A 346 -11.31 13.89 -1.23
N ASN A 347 -10.09 13.84 -0.68
CA ASN A 347 -9.53 12.60 -0.16
C ASN A 347 -9.67 12.54 1.37
N PHE A 348 -10.90 12.25 1.81
CA PHE A 348 -11.28 12.29 3.22
C PHE A 348 -11.92 10.97 3.66
N GLY A 349 -11.72 10.64 4.93
CA GLY A 349 -12.55 9.68 5.64
C GLY A 349 -13.59 10.40 6.49
N VAL A 350 -14.79 9.85 6.57
CA VAL A 350 -15.91 10.37 7.36
C VAL A 350 -16.36 9.31 8.35
N ILE A 351 -16.36 9.65 9.62
CA ILE A 351 -16.91 8.82 10.69
C ILE A 351 -18.23 9.42 11.11
N LEU A 352 -19.26 8.60 11.09
CA LEU A 352 -20.57 8.97 11.63
C LEU A 352 -20.75 8.28 12.98
N ASN A 353 -21.39 8.96 13.93
CA ASN A 353 -21.67 8.42 15.25
C ASN A 353 -23.12 8.63 15.66
N THR A 354 -23.70 7.64 16.35
CA THR A 354 -25.11 7.65 16.77
C THR A 354 -25.41 8.50 18.01
N GLU A 355 -24.37 8.98 18.71
CA GLU A 355 -24.50 9.83 19.89
C GLU A 355 -23.62 11.07 19.77
N LYS A 356 -23.94 12.10 20.55
CA LYS A 356 -23.11 13.31 20.64
C LYS A 356 -21.72 12.97 21.17
N ASN A 357 -20.76 13.85 20.91
CA ASN A 357 -19.37 13.69 21.35
C ASN A 357 -18.68 12.39 20.92
N MET A 358 -19.16 11.71 19.88
CA MET A 358 -18.62 10.42 19.42
C MET A 358 -18.73 9.30 20.48
N ALA A 359 -19.71 9.38 21.38
CA ALA A 359 -19.86 8.44 22.50
C ALA A 359 -20.61 7.14 22.15
N GLY A 360 -21.24 7.10 20.97
CA GLY A 360 -22.08 6.00 20.54
C GLY A 360 -21.39 5.05 19.57
N ARG A 361 -22.20 4.42 18.73
CA ARG A 361 -21.75 3.53 17.66
C ARG A 361 -21.17 4.36 16.52
N CYS A 362 -20.00 3.98 16.05
CA CYS A 362 -19.29 4.60 14.93
C CYS A 362 -19.35 3.71 13.68
N GLN A 363 -19.26 4.35 12.52
CA GLN A 363 -18.91 3.68 11.26
C GLN A 363 -18.06 4.61 10.40
N LEU A 364 -16.99 4.05 9.81
CA LEU A 364 -16.17 4.75 8.84
C LEU A 364 -16.75 4.62 7.43
N PHE A 365 -16.70 5.73 6.70
CA PHE A 365 -17.00 5.82 5.30
C PHE A 365 -15.85 6.50 4.56
N THR A 366 -15.49 5.96 3.41
CA THR A 366 -14.52 6.56 2.48
C THR A 366 -15.20 6.83 1.15
N LYS A 367 -14.58 7.65 0.32
CA LYS A 367 -15.10 8.02 -0.99
C LYS A 367 -15.24 6.78 -1.89
N PRO A 368 -16.43 6.50 -2.47
CA PRO A 368 -16.58 5.44 -3.46
C PRO A 368 -15.72 5.66 -4.71
N THR A 369 -15.35 4.59 -5.41
CA THR A 369 -14.45 4.66 -6.58
C THR A 369 -15.03 5.39 -7.79
N ASP A 370 -16.35 5.32 -7.95
CA ASP A 370 -17.10 5.66 -9.16
C ASP A 370 -18.09 6.82 -8.93
N THR A 371 -18.21 7.31 -7.70
CA THR A 371 -19.01 8.47 -7.36
C THR A 371 -18.50 9.15 -6.10
N ASN A 372 -18.78 10.43 -5.93
CA ASN A 372 -18.54 11.12 -4.66
C ASN A 372 -19.69 10.88 -3.67
N CYS A 373 -20.83 10.34 -4.11
CA CYS A 373 -22.07 10.24 -3.35
C CYS A 373 -22.24 8.87 -2.68
N ILE A 374 -22.32 8.88 -1.34
CA ILE A 374 -22.82 7.77 -0.54
C ILE A 374 -24.34 7.87 -0.57
N ARG A 375 -24.97 7.09 -1.45
CA ARG A 375 -26.37 7.26 -1.86
C ARG A 375 -27.40 7.06 -0.76
N THR A 376 -27.13 6.23 0.24
CA THR A 376 -28.06 6.06 1.35
C THR A 376 -27.34 5.63 2.61
N LEU A 377 -27.79 6.12 3.76
CA LEU A 377 -27.43 5.60 5.08
C LEU A 377 -28.43 4.57 5.59
N LYS A 378 -29.59 4.38 4.94
CA LYS A 378 -30.59 3.42 5.43
C LYS A 378 -30.03 2.01 5.40
N GLY A 379 -30.04 1.35 6.56
CA GLY A 379 -29.48 0.00 6.73
C GLY A 379 -28.00 -0.01 7.07
N GLU A 380 -27.35 1.15 7.16
CA GLU A 380 -25.99 1.26 7.66
C GLU A 380 -25.93 1.07 9.18
N TYR A 381 -24.76 0.70 9.69
CA TYR A 381 -24.59 0.39 11.11
C TYR A 381 -24.93 1.59 12.02
N VAL A 382 -24.70 2.81 11.54
CA VAL A 382 -25.01 4.06 12.24
C VAL A 382 -26.43 4.59 11.97
N TYR A 383 -27.22 3.93 11.14
CA TYR A 383 -28.51 4.45 10.70
C TYR A 383 -29.52 3.30 10.42
N GLY A 384 -30.44 3.10 11.36
CA GLY A 384 -31.42 2.02 11.33
C GLY A 384 -31.98 1.73 12.72
N ASP A 385 -32.61 0.57 12.87
CA ASP A 385 -33.39 0.22 14.04
C ASP A 385 -32.79 -1.02 14.72
N ALA A 386 -32.60 -1.00 16.05
CA ALA A 386 -32.45 -2.23 16.81
C ALA A 386 -33.83 -2.87 16.94
N VAL A 387 -33.95 -4.08 16.42
CA VAL A 387 -35.16 -4.88 16.51
C VAL A 387 -34.97 -5.92 17.61
N GLY A 388 -35.94 -6.02 18.51
CA GLY A 388 -35.99 -7.04 19.56
C GLY A 388 -36.21 -8.43 19.01
N GLU A 389 -36.05 -9.43 19.88
CA GLU A 389 -36.34 -10.83 19.54
C GLU A 389 -37.78 -11.03 19.03
N ASP A 390 -38.71 -10.19 19.47
CA ASP A 390 -40.13 -10.21 19.10
C ASP A 390 -40.47 -9.36 17.85
N GLY A 391 -39.47 -8.79 17.17
CA GLY A 391 -39.70 -7.94 15.99
C GLY A 391 -40.07 -6.48 16.29
N GLU A 392 -40.12 -6.08 17.56
CA GLU A 392 -40.37 -4.70 17.98
C GLU A 392 -39.13 -3.82 17.76
N ILE A 393 -39.31 -2.59 17.26
CA ILE A 393 -38.23 -1.60 17.20
C ILE A 393 -37.95 -1.12 18.62
N ILE A 394 -36.82 -1.56 19.19
CA ILE A 394 -36.39 -1.20 20.55
C ILE A 394 -35.61 0.10 20.56
N ARG A 395 -34.88 0.43 19.48
CA ARG A 395 -34.07 1.66 19.42
C ARG A 395 -33.88 2.16 18.00
N LEU A 396 -34.22 3.42 17.76
CA LEU A 396 -33.87 4.14 16.54
C LEU A 396 -32.44 4.68 16.67
N TYR A 397 -31.61 4.43 15.66
CA TYR A 397 -30.29 5.01 15.56
C TYR A 397 -30.23 6.00 14.41
N ARG A 398 -29.82 7.21 14.74
CA ARG A 398 -29.59 8.31 13.81
C ARG A 398 -28.25 8.94 14.11
N VAL A 399 -27.62 9.50 13.08
CA VAL A 399 -26.34 10.17 13.24
C VAL A 399 -26.55 11.44 14.07
N LYS A 400 -25.73 11.62 15.12
CA LYS A 400 -25.77 12.81 15.99
C LYS A 400 -24.44 13.55 16.03
N SER A 401 -23.34 12.93 15.63
CA SER A 401 -22.06 13.62 15.43
C SER A 401 -21.25 12.98 14.32
N TYR A 402 -20.31 13.73 13.79
CA TYR A 402 -19.38 13.26 12.76
C TYR A 402 -17.95 13.71 13.05
N LEU A 403 -17.01 12.96 12.49
CA LEU A 403 -15.62 13.39 12.35
C LEU A 403 -15.20 13.20 10.89
N ILE A 404 -14.55 14.20 10.33
CA ILE A 404 -13.94 14.14 9.00
C ILE A 404 -12.44 14.29 9.17
N PHE A 405 -11.66 13.46 8.48
CA PHE A 405 -10.21 13.52 8.54
C PHE A 405 -9.59 13.38 7.15
N SER A 406 -8.43 14.00 6.98
CA SER A 406 -7.62 13.86 5.78
C SER A 406 -7.07 12.44 5.69
N ALA A 407 -7.40 11.73 4.61
CA ALA A 407 -6.97 10.36 4.36
C ALA A 407 -5.90 10.34 3.25
N GLN A 408 -4.75 10.98 3.50
CA GLN A 408 -3.64 10.99 2.53
C GLN A 408 -2.78 9.73 2.57
#